data_AF-A0A8J3G215-F1
#
_entry.id   AF-A0A8J3G215-F1
#
_cell.length_a   1.000
_cell.length_b   1.000
_cell.length_c   1.000
_cell.angle_alpha   90.00
_cell.angle_beta   90.00
_cell.angle_gamma   90.00
#
_symmetry.space_group_name_H-M   'P 1'
#
loop_
_entity.id
_entity.type
_entity.pdbx_description
1 polymer ?
#
loop_
_entity_poly.entity_id
_entity_poly.type
_entity_poly.pdbx_seq_one_letter_code
_entity_poly.pdbx_strand_id
1 'polypeptide(L)' 'MPRTCAYRLLSEGKPLPEWHHLKTGSRDTVHEVGMSVQGATVSEVGLSEEDLMARITVWPGEPGWDD' A
#
# COMPACT_ATOMS: atom_id res chain seq x y z
N MET A 1 8.73 -7.41 0.54
CA MET A 1 8.76 -5.98 0.12
C MET A 1 7.79 -5.81 -1.03
N PRO A 2 6.89 -4.80 -1.00
CA PRO A 2 5.81 -4.65 -1.97
C PRO A 2 6.23 -4.62 -3.44
N ARG A 3 5.33 -5.15 -4.31
CA ARG A 3 4.99 -4.65 -5.67
C ARG A 3 5.76 -3.43 -6.18
N THR A 4 5.46 -2.35 -5.51
CA THR A 4 5.66 -0.99 -5.96
C THR A 4 6.74 -0.27 -5.16
N CYS A 5 7.45 -0.99 -4.26
CA CYS A 5 8.44 -0.38 -3.41
C CYS A 5 9.57 0.22 -4.25
N ALA A 6 9.82 1.52 -4.05
CA ALA A 6 10.84 2.27 -4.77
C ALA A 6 12.21 1.59 -4.69
N TYR A 7 12.64 1.17 -3.49
CA TYR A 7 13.94 0.51 -3.32
C TYR A 7 14.09 -0.74 -4.19
N ARG A 8 13.05 -1.58 -4.25
CA ARG A 8 13.05 -2.79 -5.07
C ARG A 8 13.09 -2.45 -6.55
N LEU A 9 12.18 -1.60 -7.01
CA LEU A 9 12.08 -1.22 -8.42
C LEU A 9 13.39 -0.60 -8.92
N LEU A 10 13.95 0.33 -8.16
CA LEU A 10 15.23 0.96 -8.49
C LEU A 10 16.38 -0.05 -8.50
N SER A 11 16.42 -0.98 -7.55
CA SER A 11 17.46 -2.03 -7.53
C SER A 11 17.37 -2.99 -8.72
N GLU A 12 16.17 -3.20 -9.27
CA GLU A 12 15.90 -4.07 -10.42
C GLU A 12 15.96 -3.31 -11.76
N GLY A 13 16.27 -2.01 -11.76
CA GLY A 13 16.25 -1.17 -12.96
C GLY A 13 14.85 -0.96 -13.56
N LYS A 14 13.80 -1.18 -12.77
CA LYS A 14 12.40 -1.03 -13.18
C LYS A 14 11.91 0.39 -12.97
N PRO A 15 10.98 0.89 -13.81
CA PRO A 15 10.42 2.22 -13.64
C PRO A 15 9.56 2.31 -12.37
N LEU A 16 9.51 3.50 -11.77
CA LEU A 16 8.54 3.82 -10.73
C LEU A 16 7.16 4.09 -11.38
N PRO A 17 6.05 3.73 -10.70
CA PRO A 17 4.70 4.11 -11.13
C PRO A 17 4.55 5.62 -11.34
N GLU A 18 3.71 6.05 -12.30
CA GLU A 18 3.54 7.48 -12.61
C GLU A 18 3.09 8.32 -11.41
N TRP A 19 2.30 7.74 -10.53
CA TRP A 19 1.81 8.38 -9.29
C TRP A 19 2.83 8.39 -8.14
N HIS A 20 4.02 7.82 -8.33
CA HIS A 20 4.99 7.70 -7.25
C HIS A 20 5.56 9.08 -6.87
N HIS A 21 5.58 9.43 -5.58
CA HIS A 21 6.01 10.76 -5.10
C HIS A 21 7.43 11.16 -5.54
N LEU A 22 8.33 10.20 -5.75
CA LEU A 22 9.67 10.47 -6.30
C LEU A 22 9.67 10.87 -7.79
N LYS A 23 8.61 10.56 -8.54
CA LYS A 23 8.40 11.03 -9.93
C LYS A 23 7.63 12.34 -9.98
N THR A 24 6.59 12.47 -9.18
CA THR A 24 5.68 13.63 -9.21
C THR A 24 6.17 14.80 -8.35
N GLY A 25 7.07 14.55 -7.39
CA GLY A 25 7.49 15.53 -6.38
C GLY A 25 6.44 15.77 -5.28
N SER A 26 5.21 15.26 -5.45
CA SER A 26 4.11 15.43 -4.50
C SER A 26 3.79 14.14 -3.77
N ARG A 27 3.69 14.21 -2.45
CA ARG A 27 3.21 13.08 -1.63
C ARG A 27 1.70 12.85 -1.80
N ASP A 28 0.95 13.85 -2.24
CA ASP A 28 -0.51 13.74 -2.36
C ASP A 28 -0.93 12.75 -3.47
N THR A 29 -0.10 12.62 -4.51
CA THR A 29 -0.38 11.74 -5.65
C THR A 29 -0.57 10.27 -5.29
N VAL A 30 0.08 9.75 -4.23
CA VAL A 30 -0.18 8.37 -3.77
C VAL A 30 -1.57 8.20 -3.14
N HIS A 31 -2.07 9.27 -2.53
CA HIS A 31 -3.39 9.30 -1.89
C HIS A 31 -4.49 9.48 -2.93
N GLU A 32 -4.30 10.37 -3.90
CA GLU A 32 -5.25 10.64 -4.98
C GLU A 32 -5.62 9.39 -5.80
N VAL A 33 -4.65 8.50 -6.03
CA VAL A 33 -4.87 7.25 -6.80
C VAL A 33 -5.23 6.05 -5.93
N GLY A 34 -5.41 6.23 -4.63
CA GLY A 34 -5.75 5.16 -3.69
C GLY A 34 -4.62 4.14 -3.42
N MET A 35 -3.37 4.46 -3.78
CA MET A 35 -2.18 3.65 -3.46
C MET A 35 -1.60 4.02 -2.09
N SER A 36 -2.49 4.14 -1.11
CA SER A 36 -2.20 4.57 0.26
C SER A 36 -3.13 3.87 1.24
N VAL A 37 -2.64 3.62 2.45
CA VAL A 37 -3.43 3.06 3.57
C VAL A 37 -4.15 4.14 4.38
N GLN A 38 -3.97 5.42 4.03
CA GLN A 38 -4.62 6.53 4.73
C GLN A 38 -6.15 6.37 4.70
N GLY A 39 -6.78 6.45 5.86
CA GLY A 39 -8.23 6.29 5.99
C GLY A 39 -8.73 4.85 5.88
N ALA A 40 -7.83 3.89 5.60
CA ALA A 40 -8.16 2.47 5.52
C ALA A 40 -7.75 1.68 6.78
N THR A 41 -7.24 2.36 7.80
CA THR A 41 -6.82 1.74 9.07
C THR A 41 -7.53 2.38 10.27
N VAL A 42 -7.73 1.57 11.31
CA VAL A 42 -8.27 1.99 12.61
C VAL A 42 -7.34 1.52 13.71
N SER A 43 -7.44 2.12 14.90
CA SER A 43 -6.69 1.63 16.07
C SER A 43 -7.16 0.23 16.46
N GLU A 44 -6.22 -0.64 16.82
CA GLU A 44 -6.51 -1.97 17.36
C GLU A 44 -7.02 -1.93 18.82
N VAL A 45 -6.83 -0.80 19.51
CA VAL A 45 -7.17 -0.67 20.92
C VAL A 45 -8.68 -0.83 21.13
N GLY A 46 -9.05 -1.83 21.93
CA GLY A 46 -10.45 -2.12 22.24
C GLY A 46 -11.17 -2.99 21.20
N LEU A 47 -10.48 -3.47 20.17
CA LEU A 47 -11.02 -4.48 19.27
C LEU A 47 -10.86 -5.89 19.85
N SER A 48 -11.86 -6.75 19.63
CA SER A 48 -11.75 -8.17 19.95
C SER A 48 -10.85 -8.90 18.94
N GLU A 49 -10.40 -10.11 19.27
CA GLU A 49 -9.66 -10.95 18.31
C GLU A 49 -10.49 -11.23 17.05
N GLU A 50 -11.81 -11.44 17.19
CA GLU A 50 -12.73 -11.64 16.07
C GLU A 50 -12.79 -10.40 15.17
N ASP A 51 -12.87 -9.20 15.76
CA ASP A 51 -12.86 -7.92 15.05
C ASP A 51 -11.54 -7.68 14.29
N LEU A 52 -10.43 -8.14 14.86
CA LEU A 52 -9.11 -8.06 14.23
C LEU A 52 -9.01 -9.02 13.05
N MET A 53 -9.46 -10.26 13.22
CA MET A 53 -9.49 -11.25 12.14
C MET A 53 -10.36 -10.79 10.97
N ALA A 54 -11.53 -10.20 11.25
CA ALA A 54 -12.42 -9.66 10.22
C ALA A 54 -11.83 -8.47 9.44
N ARG A 55 -10.75 -7.86 9.94
CA ARG A 55 -10.05 -6.72 9.30
C ARG A 55 -8.84 -7.12 8.48
N ILE A 56 -8.51 -8.41 8.41
CA ILE A 56 -7.46 -8.90 7.51
C ILE A 56 -7.96 -8.75 6.07
N THR A 57 -7.25 -7.96 5.27
CA THR A 57 -7.61 -7.69 3.87
C THR A 57 -6.37 -7.72 2.97
N VAL A 58 -6.60 -7.94 1.67
CA VAL A 58 -5.56 -7.78 0.65
C VAL A 58 -5.47 -6.30 0.28
N TRP A 59 -4.27 -5.74 0.40
CA TRP A 59 -4.04 -4.34 0.05
C TRP A 59 -3.91 -4.16 -1.47
N PRO A 60 -4.34 -3.01 -2.02
CA PRO A 60 -4.14 -2.70 -3.43
C PRO A 60 -2.66 -2.82 -3.83
N GLY A 61 -2.38 -3.61 -4.87
CA GLY A 61 -1.02 -3.81 -5.40
C GLY A 61 -0.22 -4.94 -4.72
N GLU A 62 -0.78 -5.62 -3.73
CA GLU A 62 -0.27 -6.91 -3.23
C GLU A 62 -0.96 -8.07 -3.98
N PRO A 63 -0.25 -9.19 -4.23
CA PRO A 63 -0.86 -10.39 -4.79
C PRO A 63 -1.98 -10.91 -3.87
N GLY A 64 -3.02 -11.47 -4.48
CA GLY A 64 -4.08 -12.15 -3.74
C GLY A 64 -3.55 -13.41 -3.04
N TRP A 65 -4.36 -13.99 -2.17
CA TRP A 65 -4.02 -15.25 -1.50
C TRP A 65 -3.95 -16.45 -2.48
N ASP A 66 -4.53 -16.30 -3.68
CA ASP A 66 -4.59 -17.30 -4.75
C ASP A 66 -3.56 -17.07 -5.89
N ASP A 67 -2.66 -16.07 -5.76
CA ASP A 67 -1.61 -15.71 -6.75
C ASP A 67 -0.25 -16.41 -6.55
#